data_AF-A0AAV0JHS2-F1
#
_entry.id   AF-A0AAV0JHS2-F1
#
_cell.length_a   1.000
_cell.length_b   1.000
_cell.length_c   1.000
_cell.angle_alpha   90.00
_cell.angle_beta   90.00
_cell.angle_gamma   90.00
#
_symmetry.space_group_name_H-M   'P 1'
#
loop_
_entity.id
_entity.type
_entity.pdbx_description
1 polymer ?
#
loop_
_entity_poly.entity_id
_entity_poly.type
_entity_poly.pdbx_seq_one_letter_code
_entity_poly.pdbx_strand_id
1 'polypeptide(L)'
;MVLASSAICRLQNDIMSHHFERKRMHVASAVECFMVEHDVSDEVSANFLWGEISKAWKDIAEEYCQRPTPVPIDVMSPTLNLARVISVMYGKGDAYTHPHLLKEHIASLFAHPVPL
;
A
#
# COMPACT_ATOMS: atom_id res chain seq x y z
N MET A 1 -5.10 4.09 13.23
CA MET A 1 -4.21 3.06 12.65
C MET A 1 -4.96 2.16 11.66
N VAL A 2 -6.10 1.55 12.03
CA VAL A 2 -6.84 0.65 11.13
C VAL A 2 -7.27 1.36 9.84
N LEU A 3 -7.92 2.53 9.96
CA LEU A 3 -8.36 3.31 8.79
C LEU A 3 -7.18 3.74 7.91
N ALA A 4 -6.10 4.23 8.50
CA ALA A 4 -4.89 4.62 7.79
C ALA A 4 -4.22 3.44 7.07
N SER A 5 -4.12 2.27 7.71
CA SER A 5 -3.60 1.05 7.08
C SER A 5 -4.49 0.59 5.92
N SER A 6 -5.81 0.68 6.06
CA SER A 6 -6.75 0.34 4.99
C SER A 6 -6.65 1.31 3.82
N ALA A 7 -6.47 2.61 4.08
CA ALA A 7 -6.25 3.62 3.05
C ALA A 7 -4.96 3.33 2.26
N ILE A 8 -3.85 3.05 2.94
CA ILE A 8 -2.58 2.66 2.29
C ILE A 8 -2.78 1.43 1.41
N CYS A 9 -3.42 0.38 1.95
CA CYS A 9 -3.74 -0.85 1.22
C CYS A 9 -4.52 -0.56 -0.07
N ARG A 10 -5.64 0.17 0.05
CA ARG A 10 -6.52 0.43 -1.08
C ARG A 10 -5.82 1.28 -2.14
N LEU A 11 -5.23 2.39 -1.73
CA LEU A 11 -4.66 3.37 -2.64
C LEU A 11 -3.40 2.85 -3.34
N GLN A 12 -2.49 2.16 -2.65
CA GLN A 12 -1.31 1.59 -3.32
C GLN A 12 -1.70 0.53 -4.33
N ASN A 13 -2.65 -0.37 -4.02
CA ASN A 13 -3.10 -1.33 -5.03
C ASN A 13 -3.73 -0.63 -6.24
N ASP A 14 -4.56 0.38 -6.03
CA ASP A 14 -5.22 1.11 -7.14
C ASP A 14 -4.17 1.79 -8.04
N ILE A 15 -3.25 2.57 -7.47
CA ILE A 15 -2.19 3.25 -8.22
C ILE A 15 -1.33 2.24 -8.99
N MET A 16 -1.01 1.08 -8.41
CA MET A 16 -0.09 0.14 -9.05
C MET A 16 -0.77 -0.84 -10.01
N SER A 17 -2.10 -0.98 -9.94
CA SER A 17 -2.84 -2.00 -10.69
C SER A 17 -3.81 -1.42 -11.73
N HIS A 18 -4.25 -0.16 -11.59
CA HIS A 18 -5.38 0.38 -12.36
C HIS A 18 -5.19 0.25 -13.89
N HIS A 19 -3.99 0.42 -14.45
CA HIS A 19 -3.74 0.20 -15.87
C HIS A 19 -4.08 -1.24 -16.33
N PHE A 20 -3.71 -2.24 -15.54
CA PHE A 20 -4.05 -3.64 -15.80
C PHE A 20 -5.56 -3.88 -15.60
N GLU A 21 -6.13 -3.28 -14.56
CA GLU A 21 -7.54 -3.39 -14.24
C GLU A 21 -8.46 -2.81 -15.32
N ARG A 22 -8.10 -1.65 -15.89
CA ARG A 22 -8.77 -1.07 -17.06
C ARG A 22 -8.75 -2.01 -18.26
N LYS A 23 -7.61 -2.65 -18.54
CA LYS A 23 -7.47 -3.58 -19.69
C LYS A 23 -8.40 -4.78 -19.59
N ARG A 24 -8.65 -5.28 -18.38
CA ARG A 24 -9.58 -6.40 -18.13
C ARG A 24 -11.02 -5.96 -17.88
N MET A 25 -11.36 -4.69 -18.13
CA MET A 25 -12.69 -4.10 -17.91
C MET A 25 -13.18 -4.28 -16.47
N HIS A 26 -12.27 -4.16 -15.50
CA HIS A 26 -12.62 -4.15 -14.09
C HIS A 26 -13.31 -2.82 -13.73
N VAL A 27 -13.96 -2.79 -12.57
CA VAL A 27 -14.55 -1.57 -11.99
C VAL A 27 -13.47 -0.50 -11.80
N ALA A 28 -13.88 0.78 -11.89
CA ALA A 28 -13.02 1.95 -11.67
C ALA A 28 -12.28 1.89 -10.33
N SER A 29 -10.97 2.17 -10.37
CA SER A 29 -10.15 2.33 -9.17
C SER A 29 -10.27 3.75 -8.60
N ALA A 30 -9.66 4.03 -7.44
CA ALA A 30 -9.56 5.39 -6.93
C ALA A 30 -8.90 6.37 -7.93
N VAL A 31 -7.99 5.90 -8.79
CA VAL A 31 -7.37 6.74 -9.83
C VAL A 31 -8.43 7.21 -10.82
N GLU A 32 -9.20 6.29 -11.40
CA GLU A 32 -10.25 6.66 -12.38
C GLU A 32 -11.36 7.48 -11.74
N CYS A 33 -11.77 7.16 -10.51
CA CYS A 33 -12.76 7.95 -9.79
C CYS A 33 -12.30 9.41 -9.62
N PHE A 34 -11.05 9.63 -9.18
CA PHE A 34 -10.49 10.97 -8.97
C PHE A 34 -10.32 11.74 -10.30
N MET A 35 -9.88 11.05 -11.35
CA MET A 35 -9.77 11.64 -12.69
C MET A 35 -11.11 12.19 -13.17
N VAL A 36 -12.19 11.40 -13.03
CA VAL A 36 -13.53 11.78 -13.48
C VAL A 36 -14.13 12.89 -12.61
N GLU A 37 -13.94 12.82 -11.29
CA GLU A 37 -14.49 13.81 -10.36
C GLU A 37 -13.87 15.20 -10.54
N HIS A 38 -12.58 15.26 -10.86
CA HIS A 38 -11.83 16.52 -10.93
C HIS A 38 -11.43 16.95 -12.35
N ASP A 39 -11.77 16.17 -13.38
CA ASP A 39 -11.37 16.38 -14.78
C ASP A 39 -9.86 16.56 -14.93
N VAL A 40 -9.09 15.63 -14.35
CA VAL A 40 -7.62 15.68 -14.31
C VAL A 40 -6.98 14.43 -14.93
N SER A 41 -5.68 14.54 -15.20
CA SER A 41 -4.90 13.43 -15.76
C SER A 41 -4.65 12.31 -14.75
N ASP A 42 -4.26 11.16 -15.30
CA ASP A 42 -3.81 9.97 -14.58
C ASP A 42 -2.65 10.30 -13.61
N GLU A 43 -1.65 11.05 -14.10
CA GLU A 43 -0.48 11.49 -13.31
C GLU A 43 -0.86 12.41 -12.14
N VAL A 44 -1.75 13.38 -12.38
CA VAL A 44 -2.23 14.29 -11.33
C VAL A 44 -2.98 13.51 -10.25
N SER A 45 -3.81 12.55 -10.65
CA SER A 45 -4.56 11.68 -9.74
C SER A 45 -3.63 10.80 -8.92
N ALA A 46 -2.66 10.13 -9.56
CA ALA A 46 -1.69 9.30 -8.86
C ALA A 46 -0.85 10.11 -7.85
N ASN A 47 -0.40 11.31 -8.23
CA ASN A 47 0.35 12.19 -7.33
C ASN A 47 -0.48 12.61 -6.10
N PHE A 48 -1.77 12.93 -6.29
CA PHE A 48 -2.66 13.24 -5.19
C PHE A 48 -2.82 12.04 -4.24
N LEU A 49 -3.08 10.85 -4.78
CA LEU A 49 -3.28 9.64 -3.97
C LEU A 49 -2.00 9.21 -3.23
N TRP A 50 -0.81 9.41 -3.82
CA TRP A 50 0.47 9.27 -3.10
C TRP A 50 0.62 10.25 -1.94
N GLY A 51 0.07 11.46 -2.08
CA GLY A 51 -0.07 12.42 -1.00
C GLY A 51 -0.94 11.88 0.15
N GLU A 52 -2.09 11.30 -0.16
CA GLU A 52 -2.98 10.68 0.83
C GLU A 52 -2.32 9.47 1.53
N ILE A 53 -1.59 8.63 0.79
CA ILE A 53 -0.79 7.53 1.36
C ILE A 53 0.26 8.08 2.33
N SER A 54 0.93 9.18 1.96
CA SER A 54 1.94 9.82 2.82
C SER A 54 1.33 10.39 4.11
N LYS A 55 0.11 10.92 4.04
CA LYS A 55 -0.64 11.36 5.24
C LYS A 55 -1.01 10.18 6.12
N ALA A 56 -1.56 9.11 5.55
CA ALA A 56 -1.91 7.90 6.29
C ALA A 56 -0.70 7.27 7.01
N TRP A 57 0.49 7.31 6.41
CA TRP A 57 1.72 6.88 7.08
C TRP A 57 2.08 7.74 8.29
N LYS A 58 1.85 9.06 8.23
CA LYS A 58 2.04 9.97 9.38
C LYS A 58 1.05 9.67 10.49
N ASP A 59 -0.22 9.42 10.16
CA ASP A 59 -1.25 9.05 11.14
C ASP A 59 -0.88 7.75 11.87
N ILE A 60 -0.39 6.74 11.13
CA ILE A 60 0.12 5.50 11.73
C ILE A 60 1.29 5.78 12.69
N ALA A 61 2.23 6.61 12.28
CA ALA A 61 3.41 6.92 13.09
C ALA A 61 3.04 7.68 14.37
N GLU A 62 2.12 8.65 14.29
CA GLU A 62 1.64 9.42 15.43
C GLU A 62 0.94 8.51 16.45
N GLU A 63 -0.03 7.70 16.02
CA GLU A 63 -0.76 6.79 16.90
C GLU A 63 0.16 5.73 17.53
N TYR A 64 1.06 5.13 16.75
CA TYR A 64 1.96 4.08 17.25
C TYR A 64 2.99 4.60 18.28
N CYS A 65 3.46 5.84 18.09
CA CYS A 65 4.44 6.49 18.96
C CYS A 65 3.83 7.23 20.14
N GLN A 66 2.50 7.42 20.19
CA GLN A 66 1.83 8.12 21.27
C GLN A 66 2.09 7.45 22.63
N ARG A 67 2.41 8.27 23.65
CA ARG A 67 2.63 7.83 25.03
C ARG A 67 1.84 8.71 26.02
N PRO A 68 1.14 8.12 27.02
CA PRO A 68 0.96 6.67 27.23
C PRO A 68 0.12 6.04 26.11
N THR A 69 0.43 4.80 25.75
CA THR A 69 -0.24 4.14 24.63
C THR A 69 -1.63 3.66 25.06
N PRO A 70 -2.70 4.02 24.33
CA PRO A 70 -4.06 3.59 24.68
C PRO A 70 -4.30 2.09 24.45
N VAL A 71 -3.49 1.45 23.60
CA VAL A 71 -3.59 0.05 23.19
C VAL A 71 -2.22 -0.62 23.26
N PRO A 72 -2.10 -1.90 23.69
CA PRO A 72 -0.82 -2.60 23.69
C PRO A 72 -0.17 -2.66 22.29
N ILE A 73 1.15 -2.52 22.23
CA ILE A 73 1.92 -2.54 20.97
C ILE A 73 1.71 -3.85 20.20
N ASP A 74 1.59 -4.98 20.89
CA ASP A 74 1.35 -6.28 20.28
C ASP A 74 0.00 -6.35 19.54
N VAL A 75 -0.99 -5.56 19.97
CA VAL A 75 -2.29 -5.45 19.30
C VAL A 75 -2.22 -4.51 18.09
N MET A 76 -1.39 -3.47 18.15
CA MET A 76 -1.21 -2.51 17.04
C MET A 76 -0.28 -3.05 15.94
N SER A 77 0.69 -3.90 16.28
CA SER A 77 1.74 -4.39 15.38
C SER A 77 1.21 -5.11 14.14
N PRO A 78 0.18 -5.99 14.22
CA PRO A 78 -0.40 -6.60 13.04
C PRO A 78 -0.92 -5.58 12.02
N THR A 79 -1.59 -4.53 12.49
CA THR A 79 -2.11 -3.44 11.62
C THR A 79 -0.96 -2.67 10.96
N LEU A 80 0.09 -2.35 11.71
CA LEU A 80 1.29 -1.71 11.16
C LEU A 80 1.98 -2.61 10.12
N ASN A 81 2.10 -3.91 10.41
CA ASN A 81 2.74 -4.87 9.52
C ASN A 81 1.92 -5.11 8.24
N LEU A 82 0.59 -5.00 8.30
CA LEU A 82 -0.26 -5.00 7.12
C LEU A 82 0.09 -3.81 6.20
N ALA A 83 0.14 -2.58 6.72
CA ALA A 83 0.56 -1.44 5.91
C ALA A 83 1.97 -1.62 5.30
N ARG A 84 2.90 -2.19 6.07
CA ARG A 84 4.29 -2.45 5.60
C ARG A 84 4.33 -3.47 4.47
N VAL A 85 3.59 -4.58 4.58
CA VAL A 85 3.62 -5.62 3.54
C VAL A 85 2.98 -5.12 2.24
N ILE A 86 1.98 -4.24 2.30
CA ILE A 86 1.44 -3.57 1.11
C ILE A 86 2.53 -2.77 0.40
N SER A 87 3.34 -1.99 1.11
CA SER A 87 4.46 -1.27 0.51
C SER A 87 5.49 -2.21 -0.15
N VAL A 88 5.70 -3.40 0.39
CA VAL A 88 6.57 -4.42 -0.25
C VAL A 88 5.92 -4.96 -1.52
N MET A 89 4.64 -5.35 -1.44
CA MET A 89 3.92 -5.97 -2.57
C MET A 89 3.67 -5.00 -3.72
N TYR A 90 3.44 -3.72 -3.44
CA TYR A 90 3.13 -2.72 -4.45
C TYR A 90 4.30 -1.78 -4.77
N GLY A 91 5.43 -1.91 -4.07
CA GLY A 91 6.56 -0.98 -4.20
C GLY A 91 7.29 -0.99 -5.55
N LYS A 92 7.13 -2.05 -6.36
CA LYS A 92 7.76 -2.18 -7.68
C LYS A 92 6.78 -2.54 -8.80
N GLY A 93 5.48 -2.46 -8.53
CA GLY A 93 4.42 -2.97 -9.40
C GLY A 93 3.41 -3.77 -8.60
N ASP A 94 2.33 -4.22 -9.25
CA ASP A 94 1.35 -5.11 -8.65
C ASP A 94 1.91 -6.54 -8.49
N ALA A 95 2.70 -6.76 -7.44
CA ALA A 95 3.29 -8.07 -7.16
C ALA A 95 2.29 -9.07 -6.56
N TYR A 96 1.09 -8.60 -6.19
CA TYR A 96 0.01 -9.46 -5.74
C TYR A 96 -0.57 -10.25 -6.91
N THR A 97 -0.88 -9.57 -8.02
CA THR A 97 -1.30 -10.22 -9.27
C THR A 97 -0.12 -10.86 -9.99
N HIS A 98 1.08 -10.28 -9.87
CA HIS A 98 2.29 -10.71 -10.57
C HIS A 98 3.35 -11.23 -9.60
N PRO A 99 3.21 -12.47 -9.06
CA PRO A 99 4.02 -12.97 -7.95
C PRO A 99 5.51 -13.14 -8.27
N HIS A 100 5.88 -13.17 -9.55
CA HIS A 100 7.29 -13.21 -9.96
C HIS A 100 8.08 -12.00 -9.46
N LEU A 101 7.42 -10.86 -9.21
CA LEU A 101 8.03 -9.65 -8.66
C LEU A 101 8.49 -9.84 -7.19
N LEU A 102 7.94 -10.82 -6.46
CA LEU A 102 8.34 -11.15 -5.07
C LEU A 102 9.38 -12.29 -4.99
N LYS A 103 9.77 -12.90 -6.12
CA LYS A 103 10.61 -14.10 -6.14
C LYS A 103 11.89 -13.95 -5.31
N GLU A 104 12.59 -12.83 -5.48
CA GLU A 104 13.84 -12.57 -4.75
C GLU A 104 13.61 -12.36 -3.25
N HIS A 105 12.50 -11.72 -2.85
CA HIS A 105 12.14 -11.57 -1.45
C HIS A 105 11.84 -12.93 -0.80
N ILE A 106 11.09 -13.79 -1.49
CA ILE A 106 10.75 -15.14 -1.02
C ILE A 106 11.99 -16.02 -0.93
N ALA A 107 12.86 -16.00 -1.96
CA ALA A 107 14.09 -16.77 -1.96
C ALA A 107 15.02 -16.34 -0.83
N SER A 108 15.19 -15.03 -0.61
CA SER A 108 15.98 -14.49 0.50
C SER A 108 15.43 -14.91 1.87
N LEU A 109 14.11 -14.94 2.05
CA LEU A 109 13.51 -15.27 3.34
C LEU A 109 13.49 -16.77 3.65
N PHE A 110 13.33 -17.63 2.64
CA PHE A 110 13.04 -19.05 2.85
C PHE A 110 14.04 -20.03 2.21
N ALA A 111 14.85 -19.60 1.25
CA ALA A 111 15.74 -20.49 0.49
C ALA A 111 17.22 -20.19 0.69
N HIS A 112 17.60 -18.92 0.89
CA HIS A 112 19.00 -18.49 0.95
C HIS A 112 19.37 -18.07 2.38
N PRO A 113 20.09 -18.91 3.14
CA PRO A 113 20.55 -18.53 4.47
C PRO A 113 21.57 -17.39 4.38
N VAL A 114 21.59 -16.54 5.41
CA VAL A 114 22.65 -15.54 5.57
C VAL A 114 23.96 -16.27 5.86
N PRO A 115 25.03 -16.03 5.09
CA PRO A 115 26.34 -16.61 5.37
C PRO A 115 26.81 -16.23 6.79
N LEU A 116 27.35 -17.21 7.50
CA LEU A 116 27.95 -17.04 8.82
C LEU A 116 29.38 -16.48 8.71
#